data_AF-A0A6L3SPG9-F1
#
_entry.id   AF-A0A6L3SPG9-F1
#
_cell.length_a   1.000
_cell.length_b   1.000
_cell.length_c   1.000
_cell.angle_alpha   90.00
_cell.angle_beta   90.00
_cell.angle_gamma   90.00
#
_symmetry.space_group_name_H-M   'P 1'
#
loop_
_entity.id
_entity.type
_entity.pdbx_description
1 polymer ?
#
loop_
_entity_poly.entity_id
_entity_poly.type
_entity_poly.pdbx_seq_one_letter_code
_entity_poly.pdbx_strand_id
1 'polypeptide(L)'
;MPHFHFHLQTPDGWEQDEDGLEIVNLETAYLNACRAIPDMAADMIRRGQQPMRFAFEIADAGGLVLMEVPFSEVLDKDRRPRQPAQAAWGRKAREEIARTERLCAAIEQNQKALSATLQTTRELMARARKVGAQNPWHVPS
;
A
#
# COMPACT_ATOMS: atom_id res chain seq x y z
N MET A 1 18.94 -13.21 7.70
CA MET A 1 18.51 -13.05 9.12
C MET A 1 17.11 -12.43 9.13
N PRO A 2 16.41 -12.22 10.27
CA PRO A 2 15.17 -11.45 10.23
C PRO A 2 15.48 -10.02 9.76
N HIS A 3 14.67 -9.53 8.82
CA HIS A 3 14.85 -8.22 8.19
C HIS A 3 13.63 -7.37 8.50
N PHE A 4 13.87 -6.16 8.98
CA PHE A 4 12.81 -5.24 9.39
C PHE A 4 12.94 -3.91 8.67
N HIS A 5 11.83 -3.35 8.24
CA HIS A 5 11.78 -2.02 7.64
C HIS A 5 11.22 -1.00 8.63
N PHE A 6 11.74 0.22 8.60
CA PHE A 6 11.38 1.33 9.49
C PHE A 6 10.73 2.46 8.69
N HIS A 7 9.48 2.27 8.28
CA HIS A 7 8.79 3.26 7.49
C HIS A 7 8.40 4.47 8.36
N LEU A 8 8.52 5.67 7.80
CA LEU A 8 8.20 6.90 8.52
C LEU A 8 6.80 7.36 8.17
N GLN A 9 5.90 7.32 9.14
CA GLN A 9 4.60 7.97 9.01
C GLN A 9 4.76 9.47 9.22
N THR A 10 4.30 10.25 8.24
CA THR A 10 4.30 11.70 8.27
C THR A 10 2.86 12.22 8.37
N PRO A 11 2.66 13.50 8.72
CA PRO A 11 1.32 14.11 8.70
C PRO A 11 0.64 14.04 7.33
N ASP A 12 1.44 14.08 6.26
CA ASP A 12 0.97 14.19 4.88
C ASP A 12 0.95 12.85 4.15
N GLY A 13 1.44 11.77 4.77
CA GLY A 13 1.52 10.46 4.12
C GLY A 13 2.42 9.47 4.86
N TRP A 14 3.24 8.80 4.07
CA TRP A 14 4.07 7.68 4.49
C TRP A 14 5.32 7.65 3.62
N GLU A 15 6.48 7.55 4.25
CA GLU A 15 7.77 7.43 3.59
C GLU A 15 8.29 6.02 3.79
N GLN A 16 8.52 5.32 2.68
CA GLN A 16 8.98 3.95 2.67
C GLN A 16 10.48 3.87 3.00
N ASP A 17 10.85 2.81 3.70
CA ASP A 17 12.22 2.39 3.94
C ASP A 17 12.46 1.18 3.03
N GLU A 18 13.25 1.36 1.98
CA GLU A 18 13.54 0.32 0.99
C GLU A 18 14.67 -0.60 1.43
N ASP A 19 15.59 -0.10 2.28
CA ASP A 19 16.79 -0.82 2.68
C ASP A 19 16.49 -1.75 3.86
N GLY A 20 15.76 -1.25 4.86
CA GLY A 20 15.53 -1.96 6.12
C GLY A 20 16.84 -2.30 6.85
N LEU A 21 16.73 -3.12 7.89
CA LEU A 21 17.86 -3.55 8.69
C LEU A 21 17.71 -5.00 9.14
N GLU A 22 18.82 -5.75 9.06
CA GLU A 22 18.89 -7.08 9.65
C GLU A 22 19.01 -6.96 11.18
N ILE A 23 17.93 -7.33 11.87
CA ILE A 23 17.84 -7.23 13.33
C ILE A 23 17.34 -8.56 13.88
N VAL A 24 17.86 -8.95 15.04
CA VAL A 24 17.62 -10.28 15.62
C VAL A 24 16.15 -10.50 16.01
N ASN A 25 15.44 -9.45 16.45
CA ASN A 25 14.03 -9.52 16.84
C ASN A 25 13.35 -8.15 16.84
N LEU A 26 12.03 -8.17 17.00
CA LEU A 26 11.18 -6.97 17.02
C LEU A 26 11.50 -6.02 18.20
N GLU A 27 11.88 -6.55 19.36
CA GLU A 27 12.25 -5.72 20.52
C GLU A 27 13.55 -4.94 20.25
N THR A 28 14.52 -5.56 19.60
CA THR A 28 15.74 -4.87 19.18
C THR A 28 15.43 -3.84 18.10
N ALA A 29 14.49 -4.12 17.20
CA ALA A 29 14.03 -3.16 16.21
C ALA A 29 13.38 -1.94 16.88
N TYR A 30 12.51 -2.15 17.88
CA TYR A 30 11.95 -1.07 18.71
C TYR A 30 13.03 -0.18 19.33
N LEU A 31 14.02 -0.80 19.99
CA LEU A 31 15.09 -0.05 20.65
C LEU A 31 15.93 0.76 19.66
N ASN A 32 16.13 0.25 18.44
CA ASN A 32 16.79 1.01 17.38
C ASN A 32 15.96 2.21 16.94
N ALA A 33 14.65 2.05 16.72
CA ALA A 33 13.75 3.17 16.42
C ALA A 33 13.81 4.24 17.52
N CYS A 34 13.69 3.83 18.78
CA CYS A 34 13.76 4.73 19.94
C CYS A 34 15.09 5.51 20.01
N ARG A 35 16.20 4.91 19.59
CA ARG A 35 17.51 5.57 19.55
C ARG A 35 17.63 6.56 18.39
N ALA A 36 16.99 6.29 17.25
CA ALA A 36 17.02 7.17 16.08
C ALA A 36 16.11 8.41 16.21
N ILE A 37 14.99 8.26 16.94
CA ILE A 37 13.97 9.31 17.06
C ILE A 37 14.51 10.68 17.51
N PRO A 38 15.35 10.82 18.54
CA PRO A 38 15.84 12.13 18.99
C PRO A 38 16.63 12.88 17.92
N ASP A 39 17.50 12.19 17.19
CA ASP A 39 18.35 12.79 16.16
C ASP A 39 17.49 13.26 14.98
N MET A 40 16.56 12.41 14.52
CA MET A 40 15.61 12.77 13.47
C MET A 40 14.68 13.90 13.89
N ALA A 41 14.19 13.90 15.12
CA ALA A 41 13.36 14.96 15.65
C ALA A 41 14.10 16.31 15.67
N ALA A 42 15.39 16.30 16.00
CA ALA A 42 16.21 17.51 15.96
C ALA A 42 16.33 18.06 14.53
N ASP A 43 16.50 17.19 13.53
CA ASP A 43 16.49 17.59 12.11
C ASP A 43 15.14 18.14 11.67
N MET A 44 14.03 17.51 12.07
CA MET A 44 12.67 17.97 11.76
C MET A 44 12.39 19.35 12.38
N ILE A 45 12.80 19.57 13.64
CA ILE A 45 12.65 20.86 14.32
C ILE A 45 13.44 21.95 13.58
N ARG A 46 14.69 21.65 13.16
CA ARG A 46 15.50 22.58 12.34
C ARG A 46 14.81 22.98 11.04
N ARG A 47 14.00 22.07 10.47
CA ARG A 47 13.21 22.28 9.24
C ARG A 47 11.84 22.92 9.50
N GLY A 48 11.51 23.28 10.75
CA GLY A 48 10.23 23.87 11.11
C GLY A 48 9.04 22.89 11.17
N GLN A 49 9.32 21.58 11.20
CA GLN A 49 8.30 20.53 11.31
C GLN A 49 7.96 20.24 12.79
N GLN A 50 6.83 19.57 13.03
CA GLN A 50 6.39 19.15 14.37
C GLN A 50 6.63 17.63 14.55
N PRO A 51 7.72 17.19 15.22
CA PRO A 51 8.06 15.77 15.35
C PRO A 51 6.98 14.94 16.06
N MET A 52 6.18 15.56 16.92
CA MET A 52 5.11 14.89 17.69
C MET A 52 4.00 14.31 16.82
N ARG A 53 3.97 14.62 15.52
CA ARG A 53 3.01 14.08 14.55
C ARG A 53 3.61 12.96 13.69
N PHE A 54 4.84 12.52 13.98
CA PHE A 54 5.53 11.47 13.25
C PHE A 54 5.58 10.18 14.07
N ALA A 55 5.70 9.06 13.37
CA ALA A 55 5.79 7.74 13.97
C ALA A 55 6.57 6.78 13.05
N PHE A 56 7.26 5.80 13.64
CA PHE A 56 7.89 4.70 12.89
C PHE A 56 6.99 3.47 12.83
N GLU A 57 6.72 3.00 11.62
CA GLU A 57 6.08 1.73 11.32
C GLU A 57 7.15 0.66 11.10
N ILE A 58 7.28 -0.26 12.05
CA ILE A 58 8.22 -1.38 11.94
C ILE A 58 7.50 -2.53 11.26
N ALA A 59 7.96 -2.92 10.07
CA ALA A 59 7.40 -4.00 9.26
C ALA A 59 8.39 -5.16 9.08
N ASP A 60 7.88 -6.36 8.84
CA ASP A 60 8.71 -7.49 8.41
C ASP A 60 9.08 -7.41 6.92
N ALA A 61 9.90 -8.36 6.45
CA ALA A 61 10.30 -8.47 5.04
C ALA A 61 9.13 -8.69 4.06
N GLY A 62 7.96 -9.13 4.55
CA GLY A 62 6.74 -9.26 3.76
C GLY A 62 5.92 -7.97 3.69
N GLY A 63 6.37 -6.90 4.35
CA GLY A 63 5.66 -5.63 4.46
C GLY A 63 4.54 -5.64 5.51
N LEU A 64 4.45 -6.69 6.34
CA LEU A 64 3.46 -6.71 7.42
C LEU A 64 3.96 -5.81 8.56
N VAL A 65 3.21 -4.75 8.85
CA VAL A 65 3.49 -3.89 9.99
C VAL A 65 3.29 -4.66 11.29
N LEU A 66 4.36 -4.77 12.06
CA LEU A 66 4.40 -5.46 13.34
C LEU A 66 4.18 -4.49 14.51
N MET A 67 4.60 -3.21 14.37
CA MET A 67 4.58 -2.28 15.50
C MET A 67 4.61 -0.79 15.13
N GLU A 68 4.04 0.00 16.04
CA GLU A 68 4.08 1.46 16.13
C GLU A 68 5.01 2.01 17.17
N VAL A 69 5.82 2.99 16.75
CA VAL A 69 6.65 3.78 17.63
C VAL A 69 6.42 5.27 17.34
N PRO A 70 5.41 5.91 17.98
CA PRO A 70 5.18 7.34 17.85
C PRO A 70 6.36 8.12 18.42
N PHE A 71 6.78 9.20 17.75
CA PHE A 71 7.88 10.03 18.25
C PHE A 71 7.54 10.64 19.62
N SER A 72 6.26 10.91 19.89
CA SER A 72 5.81 11.38 21.19
C SER A 72 6.11 10.41 22.33
N GLU A 73 6.20 9.11 22.07
CA GLU A 73 6.52 8.11 23.10
C GLU A 73 7.94 8.31 23.65
N VAL A 74 8.87 8.73 22.79
CA VAL A 74 10.28 8.92 23.15
C VAL A 74 10.57 10.35 23.59
N LEU A 75 9.90 11.33 22.96
CA LEU A 75 10.19 12.75 23.15
C LEU A 75 9.40 13.36 24.32
N ASP A 76 8.25 12.80 24.71
CA ASP A 76 7.40 13.32 25.79
C ASP A 76 7.54 12.45 27.05
N LYS A 77 8.50 12.81 27.92
CA LYS A 77 8.82 12.05 29.14
C LYS A 77 7.75 12.14 30.24
N ASP A 78 6.83 13.10 30.15
CA ASP A 78 5.81 13.37 31.17
C ASP A 78 4.43 12.80 30.81
N ARG A 79 4.22 12.39 29.55
CA ARG A 79 3.05 11.60 29.18
C ARG A 79 3.25 10.15 29.56
N ARG A 80 2.40 9.63 30.46
CA ARG A 80 2.15 8.17 30.55
C ARG A 80 2.02 7.60 29.14
N PRO A 81 2.56 6.40 28.84
CA PRO A 81 2.40 5.78 27.53
C PRO A 81 0.90 5.72 27.25
N ARG A 82 0.45 6.63 26.41
CA ARG A 82 -0.93 6.61 25.96
C ARG A 82 -0.92 5.38 25.05
N GLN A 83 -1.83 4.43 25.27
CA GLN A 83 -2.15 3.42 24.27
C GLN A 83 -3.28 3.90 23.33
N PRO A 84 -3.08 4.83 22.37
CA PRO A 84 -4.09 5.11 21.35
C PRO A 84 -3.65 4.71 19.93
N ALA A 85 -2.48 4.10 19.74
CA ALA A 85 -1.86 3.93 18.43
C ALA A 85 -2.25 2.62 17.71
N GLN A 86 -2.31 1.49 18.43
CA GLN A 86 -2.70 0.18 17.87
C GLN A 86 -4.07 0.18 17.14
N ALA A 87 -5.00 1.05 17.55
CA ALA A 87 -6.33 1.15 16.94
C ALA A 87 -6.39 2.07 15.70
N ALA A 88 -5.48 3.05 15.59
CA ALA A 88 -5.46 3.99 14.47
C ALA A 88 -4.70 3.42 13.26
N TRP A 89 -3.63 2.66 13.51
CA TRP A 89 -2.84 2.07 12.42
C TRP A 89 -3.45 0.88 11.73
N GLY A 90 -4.14 0.03 12.49
CA GLY A 90 -4.98 -0.99 11.87
C GLY A 90 -6.05 -0.38 10.96
N ARG A 91 -6.48 0.88 11.14
CA ARG A 91 -7.48 1.50 10.26
C ARG A 91 -6.89 2.02 8.97
N LYS A 92 -5.80 2.80 9.03
CA LYS A 92 -5.19 3.40 7.83
C LYS A 92 -4.57 2.34 6.91
N ALA A 93 -3.91 1.32 7.47
CA ALA A 93 -3.41 0.17 6.71
C ALA A 93 -4.54 -0.66 6.09
N ARG A 94 -5.66 -0.88 6.82
CA ARG A 94 -6.86 -1.51 6.25
C ARG A 94 -7.51 -0.67 5.16
N GLU A 95 -7.47 0.65 5.26
CA GLU A 95 -8.01 1.55 4.25
C GLU A 95 -7.21 1.50 2.96
N GLU A 96 -5.88 1.42 3.04
CA GLU A 96 -5.02 1.31 1.87
C GLU A 96 -5.07 -0.08 1.22
N ILE A 97 -5.14 -1.15 2.03
CA ILE A 97 -5.40 -2.51 1.53
C ILE A 97 -6.79 -2.58 0.86
N ALA A 98 -7.83 -2.05 1.50
CA ALA A 98 -9.17 -2.02 0.91
C ALA A 98 -9.22 -1.16 -0.37
N ARG A 99 -8.40 -0.11 -0.47
CA ARG A 99 -8.28 0.71 -1.68
C ARG A 99 -7.62 -0.08 -2.81
N THR A 100 -6.54 -0.79 -2.53
CA THR A 100 -5.84 -1.62 -3.53
C THR A 100 -6.69 -2.80 -3.97
N GLU A 101 -7.40 -3.47 -3.05
CA GLU A 101 -8.39 -4.52 -3.39
C GLU A 101 -9.49 -4.00 -4.31
N ARG A 102 -10.04 -2.82 -4.04
CA ARG A 102 -11.05 -2.19 -4.91
C ARG A 102 -10.49 -1.89 -6.31
N LEU A 103 -9.25 -1.44 -6.40
CA LEU A 103 -8.61 -1.16 -7.67
C LEU A 103 -8.40 -2.46 -8.47
N CYS A 104 -7.90 -3.51 -7.84
CA CYS A 104 -7.74 -4.83 -8.46
C CYS A 104 -9.08 -5.40 -8.96
N ALA A 105 -10.14 -5.32 -8.14
CA ALA A 105 -11.47 -5.77 -8.54
C ALA A 105 -12.02 -4.99 -9.75
N ALA A 106 -11.80 -3.68 -9.79
CA ALA A 106 -12.21 -2.84 -10.92
C ALA A 106 -11.45 -3.21 -12.21
N ILE A 107 -10.15 -3.49 -12.12
CA ILE A 107 -9.34 -3.94 -13.26
C ILE A 107 -9.85 -5.28 -13.78
N GLU A 108 -10.14 -6.24 -12.89
CA GLU A 108 -10.64 -7.56 -13.27
C GLU A 108 -12.02 -7.46 -13.96
N GLN A 109 -12.88 -6.58 -13.46
CA GLN A 109 -14.19 -6.34 -14.06
C GLN A 109 -14.08 -5.72 -15.46
N ASN A 110 -13.15 -4.77 -15.65
CA ASN A 110 -12.85 -4.20 -16.96
C ASN A 110 -12.34 -5.25 -17.95
N GLN A 111 -11.47 -6.17 -17.51
CA GLN A 111 -10.99 -7.27 -18.34
C GLN A 111 -12.12 -8.21 -18.78
N LYS A 112 -13.03 -8.57 -17.85
CA LYS A 112 -14.19 -9.42 -18.16
C LYS A 112 -15.13 -8.76 -19.17
N ALA A 113 -15.42 -7.47 -19.00
CA ALA A 113 -16.27 -6.72 -19.92
C ALA A 113 -15.65 -6.66 -21.33
N LEU A 114 -14.36 -6.36 -21.42
CA LEU A 114 -13.64 -6.33 -22.70
C LEU A 114 -13.68 -7.69 -23.41
N SER A 115 -13.45 -8.78 -22.68
CA SER A 115 -13.51 -10.13 -23.23
C SER A 115 -14.89 -10.47 -23.78
N ALA A 116 -15.95 -10.11 -23.06
CA ALA A 116 -17.33 -10.33 -23.51
C ALA A 116 -17.63 -9.56 -24.81
N THR A 117 -17.24 -8.28 -24.89
CA THR A 117 -17.41 -7.47 -26.11
C THR A 117 -16.68 -8.10 -27.29
N LEU A 118 -15.43 -8.53 -27.12
CA LEU A 118 -14.67 -9.19 -28.19
C LEU A 118 -15.34 -10.47 -28.65
N GLN A 119 -15.91 -11.26 -27.74
CA GLN A 119 -16.60 -12.49 -28.08
C GLN A 119 -17.88 -12.24 -28.89
N THR A 120 -18.72 -11.27 -28.47
CA THR A 120 -19.89 -10.85 -29.25
C THR A 120 -19.49 -10.35 -30.63
N THR A 121 -18.41 -9.59 -30.74
CA THR A 121 -17.91 -9.09 -32.02
C THR A 121 -17.50 -10.24 -32.94
N ARG A 122 -16.81 -11.26 -32.40
CA ARG A 122 -16.43 -12.48 -33.16
C ARG A 122 -17.65 -13.27 -33.63
N GLU A 123 -18.67 -13.42 -32.78
CA GLU A 123 -19.90 -14.12 -33.13
C GLU A 123 -20.67 -13.40 -34.25
N LEU A 124 -20.77 -12.07 -34.19
CA LEU A 124 -21.38 -11.26 -35.25
C LEU A 124 -20.61 -11.40 -36.56
N MET A 125 -19.28 -11.32 -36.54
CA MET A 125 -18.45 -11.54 -37.73
C MET A 125 -18.61 -12.96 -38.29
N ALA A 126 -18.68 -13.98 -37.44
CA ALA A 126 -18.89 -15.36 -37.87
C ALA A 126 -20.27 -15.58 -38.51
N ARG A 127 -21.32 -14.94 -37.96
CA ARG A 127 -22.66 -14.95 -38.54
C ARG A 127 -22.69 -14.24 -39.89
N ALA A 128 -22.11 -13.05 -40.00
CA ALA A 128 -22.02 -12.31 -41.26
C ALA A 128 -21.29 -13.12 -42.35
N ARG A 129 -20.21 -13.82 -41.98
CA ARG A 129 -19.46 -14.68 -42.90
C ARG A 129 -20.27 -15.90 -43.38
N LYS A 130 -21.07 -16.52 -42.52
CA LYS A 130 -21.96 -17.63 -42.90
C LYS A 130 -23.11 -17.18 -43.82
N VAL A 131 -23.69 -16.00 -43.58
CA VAL A 131 -24.75 -15.44 -44.43
C VAL A 131 -24.19 -15.07 -45.82
N GLY A 132 -22.99 -14.50 -45.89
CA GLY A 132 -22.32 -14.23 -47.17
C GLY A 132 -21.97 -15.50 -47.96
N ALA A 133 -21.65 -16.61 -47.27
CA ALA A 133 -21.39 -17.90 -47.91
C ALA A 133 -22.66 -18.65 -48.35
N GLN A 134 -23.84 -18.30 -47.80
CA GLN A 134 -25.13 -18.92 -48.12
C GLN A 134 -25.93 -18.16 -49.18
N ASN A 135 -25.43 -17.01 -49.68
CA ASN A 135 -26.08 -16.25 -50.75
C ASN A 135 -25.38 -16.53 -52.10
N PRO A 136 -25.93 -17.40 -52.98
CA PRO A 136 -25.23 -17.85 -54.20
C PRO A 136 -25.34 -16.89 -55.39
N TRP A 137 -26.01 -15.74 -55.22
CA TRP A 137 -26.35 -14.85 -56.34
C TRP A 137 -25.73 -13.48 -56.15
N HIS A 138 -24.45 -13.35 -56.48
CA HIS A 138 -23.88 -12.09 -56.92
C HIS A 138 -23.31 -12.31 -58.32
N VAL A 139 -24.07 -11.88 -59.33
CA VAL A 139 -23.76 -12.01 -60.76
C VAL A 139 -22.76 -10.91 -61.14
N PRO A 140 -21.65 -11.21 -61.83
CA PRO A 140 -20.96 -10.24 -62.66
C PRO A 140 -21.34 -10.44 -64.14
N SER A 141 -21.78 -9.32 -64.74
CA SER A 141 -21.93 -8.97 -66.17
C SER A 141 -22.07 -10.05 -67.23
#